data_AF-A0A3D3NAL2-F1
#
_entry.id   AF-A0A3D3NAL2-F1
#
_cell.length_a   1.000
_cell.length_b   1.000
_cell.length_c   1.000
_cell.angle_alpha   90.00
_cell.angle_beta   90.00
_cell.angle_gamma   90.00
#
_symmetry.space_group_name_H-M   'P 1'
#
loop_
_entity.id
_entity.type
_entity.pdbx_description
1 polymer ?
#
loop_
_entity_poly.entity_id
_entity_poly.type
_entity_poly.pdbx_seq_one_letter_code
_entity_poly.pdbx_strand_id
1 'polypeptide(L)'
;MRAGPADSQPAVHLSTWAAARSDRALGLGTSMTEKDDGPYGVGGWLAFLIAGMVILGPLSVIGSISREIDTSERAYPGLAQVALWASFKTAYWVASLLYCALSLYGGLVLATKRTPDAVFKAKLILWINAPVYVIVAEMILPVTILPYGDAAISYDVLRLLVASLMSAAIWTAYLSMSKRVKNTYGLADKPAVAQAAAEKDKLSRTKPVKKISRWVIFAVGCALALVVYTVWREIDRSYGLGFVSAALRGGLIILCLSILWNWARSKDYRPEGKSANNLASTDQATKDGGEYAATPTSNRRPIGVVQAADYSAAIDEERFYRQIAEEFETGTTDKGMWTRLFAECDGNEKGTEVRYIQERAGRLIRAARLGVEEAALNQSSAEALDEDAVYRQIAEEFQTGTTDSGLWTRLFAQCGGDERKTEVLYIRERAERLILAEIERLEQPHPPLTDEQEMEEHDITFDGERYAYGEYRYDKLSDAVRYAKLQAGRSIG
;
A
#
# COMPACT_ATOMS: atom_id res chain seq x y z
N MET A 1 62.31 53.36 70.74
CA MET A 1 61.49 52.12 70.59
C MET A 1 61.35 51.88 69.09
N ARG A 2 62.12 50.94 68.50
CA ARG A 2 61.70 49.57 68.10
C ARG A 2 60.39 49.57 67.29
N ALA A 3 60.25 48.96 66.12
CA ALA A 3 61.09 48.12 65.27
C ALA A 3 60.42 48.02 63.87
N GLY A 4 61.16 47.72 62.81
CA GLY A 4 60.61 47.29 61.50
C GLY A 4 60.15 45.82 61.51
N PRO A 5 60.22 45.04 60.41
CA PRO A 5 60.52 45.43 59.02
C PRO A 5 59.76 44.61 57.94
N ALA A 6 60.15 44.87 56.68
CA ALA A 6 60.42 43.89 55.62
C ALA A 6 59.29 43.33 54.72
N ASP A 7 59.62 43.43 53.42
CA ASP A 7 59.47 42.44 52.33
C ASP A 7 58.52 42.88 51.21
N SER A 8 58.80 42.65 49.93
CA SER A 8 60.00 42.41 49.11
C SER A 8 59.45 42.28 47.69
N GLN A 9 59.99 43.01 46.71
CA GLN A 9 59.70 42.70 45.30
C GLN A 9 60.47 41.43 44.91
N PRO A 10 59.96 40.67 43.93
CA PRO A 10 60.82 40.47 42.76
C PRO A 10 60.11 40.64 41.42
N ALA A 11 60.97 40.98 40.47
CA ALA A 11 60.74 41.20 39.04
C ALA A 11 60.32 39.92 38.27
N VAL A 12 60.29 40.06 36.93
CA VAL A 12 60.28 39.01 35.89
C VAL A 12 58.84 38.60 35.47
N HIS A 13 58.36 38.67 34.22
CA HIS A 13 58.96 38.35 32.92
C HIS A 13 58.24 39.15 31.79
N LEU A 14 58.99 39.96 31.03
CA LEU A 14 58.62 40.47 29.71
C LEU A 14 59.26 39.56 28.67
N SER A 15 58.51 38.63 28.08
CA SER A 15 58.78 38.01 26.75
C SER A 15 57.84 36.83 26.49
N THR A 16 56.74 37.02 25.73
CA THR A 16 56.04 36.00 24.89
C THR A 16 54.68 36.48 24.35
N TRP A 17 54.59 37.66 23.72
CA TRP A 17 53.33 38.11 23.07
C TRP A 17 53.50 38.66 21.65
N ALA A 18 54.64 38.42 20.99
CA ALA A 18 54.95 38.99 19.67
C ALA A 18 54.97 38.00 18.49
N ALA A 19 54.33 36.82 18.60
CA ALA A 19 54.35 35.82 17.51
C ALA A 19 53.01 35.09 17.25
N ALA A 20 51.86 35.70 17.59
CA ALA A 20 50.55 35.08 17.35
C ALA A 20 49.54 36.05 16.70
N ARG A 21 50.02 36.95 15.82
CA ARG A 21 49.18 37.96 15.17
C ARG A 21 49.57 38.15 13.69
N SER A 22 49.57 37.06 12.91
CA SER A 22 49.75 37.16 11.45
C SER A 22 48.95 36.15 10.61
N ASP A 23 48.09 35.31 11.20
CA ASP A 23 47.27 34.34 10.42
C ASP A 23 45.78 34.72 10.31
N ARG A 24 45.44 35.99 10.58
CA ARG A 24 44.05 36.46 10.64
C ARG A 24 43.63 37.31 9.42
N ALA A 25 44.21 37.06 8.24
CA ALA A 25 43.96 37.86 7.03
C ALA A 25 43.55 37.06 5.78
N LEU A 26 43.25 35.77 5.91
CA LEU A 26 42.62 34.97 4.84
C LEU A 26 41.33 34.32 5.35
N GLY A 27 40.47 35.13 5.97
CA GLY A 27 39.07 34.81 6.18
C GLY A 27 38.33 34.81 4.86
N LEU A 28 38.60 33.79 4.03
CA LEU A 28 37.73 33.36 2.94
C LEU A 28 36.31 33.35 3.46
N GLY A 29 35.47 34.18 2.85
CA GLY A 29 34.07 34.34 3.20
C GLY A 29 33.34 33.02 3.07
N THR A 30 33.31 32.24 4.15
CA THR A 30 32.16 31.41 4.48
C THR A 30 31.04 32.39 4.75
N SER A 31 30.36 32.79 3.68
CA SER A 31 28.98 33.23 3.77
C SER A 31 28.27 32.12 4.53
N MET A 32 28.11 32.30 5.84
CA MET A 32 27.07 31.62 6.58
C MET A 32 25.80 32.01 5.84
N THR A 33 25.40 31.18 4.89
CA THR A 33 24.04 31.14 4.40
C THR A 33 23.25 30.75 5.64
N GLU A 34 22.89 31.76 6.42
CA GLU A 34 21.98 31.69 7.54
C GLU A 34 20.74 31.04 6.97
N LYS A 35 20.69 29.72 7.13
CA LYS A 35 19.66 28.90 6.54
C LYS A 35 18.44 29.31 7.32
N ASP A 36 17.58 30.06 6.65
CA ASP A 36 16.38 30.62 7.24
C ASP A 36 15.51 29.42 7.64
N ASP A 37 15.70 28.94 8.87
CA ASP A 37 15.23 27.65 9.37
C ASP A 37 13.70 27.63 9.55
N GLY A 38 13.02 28.65 9.02
CA GLY A 38 11.58 28.82 9.04
C GLY A 38 11.06 29.02 10.46
N PRO A 39 9.76 29.35 10.58
CA PRO A 39 9.19 29.59 11.88
C PRO A 39 9.11 28.30 12.72
N TYR A 40 9.63 28.34 13.94
CA TYR A 40 9.59 27.26 14.92
C TYR A 40 8.62 27.56 16.07
N GLY A 41 8.24 26.53 16.83
CA GLY A 41 7.38 26.64 18.01
C GLY A 41 5.89 26.45 17.73
N VAL A 42 5.13 26.34 18.82
CA VAL A 42 3.67 26.17 18.82
C VAL A 42 3.00 27.51 18.55
N GLY A 43 2.68 27.77 17.29
CA GLY A 43 2.04 29.01 16.84
C GLY A 43 1.23 28.82 15.56
N GLY A 44 0.47 29.85 15.18
CA GLY A 44 -0.39 29.84 14.00
C GLY A 44 -1.38 28.67 14.00
N TRP A 45 -1.51 28.00 12.85
CA TRP A 45 -2.40 26.84 12.68
C TRP A 45 -2.13 25.67 13.63
N LEU A 46 -0.89 25.51 14.14
CA LEU A 46 -0.59 24.47 15.12
C LEU A 46 -1.19 24.81 16.50
N ALA A 47 -1.12 26.08 16.92
CA ALA A 47 -1.75 26.52 18.15
C ALA A 47 -3.28 26.45 18.05
N PHE A 48 -3.84 26.77 16.87
CA PHE A 48 -5.27 26.61 16.61
C PHE A 48 -5.72 25.14 16.72
N LEU A 49 -4.97 24.19 16.14
CA LEU A 49 -5.27 22.77 16.29
C LEU A 49 -5.25 22.33 17.76
N ILE A 50 -4.23 22.75 18.53
CA ILE A 50 -4.11 22.41 19.94
C ILE A 50 -5.28 23.01 20.74
N ALA A 51 -5.62 24.28 20.52
CA ALA A 51 -6.79 24.91 21.15
C ALA A 51 -8.10 24.21 20.75
N GLY A 52 -8.18 23.78 19.49
CA GLY A 52 -9.25 22.94 18.96
C GLY A 52 -9.40 21.63 19.74
N MET A 53 -8.31 20.89 19.94
CA MET A 53 -8.34 19.62 20.66
C MET A 53 -8.56 19.78 22.17
N VAL A 54 -8.02 20.84 22.79
CA VAL A 54 -8.05 21.00 24.25
C VAL A 54 -9.31 21.70 24.73
N ILE A 55 -9.82 22.68 23.99
CA ILE A 55 -10.91 23.55 24.46
C ILE A 55 -12.14 23.37 23.57
N LEU A 56 -12.02 23.65 22.27
CA LEU A 56 -13.19 23.76 21.40
C LEU A 56 -13.88 22.41 21.19
N GLY A 57 -13.12 21.34 21.00
CA GLY A 57 -13.65 19.99 20.78
C GLY A 57 -14.49 19.49 21.96
N PRO A 58 -13.92 19.39 23.17
CA PRO A 58 -14.68 19.00 24.36
C PRO A 58 -15.92 19.87 24.62
N LEU A 59 -15.78 21.19 24.49
CA LEU A 59 -16.87 22.13 24.75
C LEU A 59 -17.99 22.01 23.69
N SER A 60 -17.62 21.81 22.43
CA SER A 60 -18.57 21.53 21.35
C SER A 60 -19.33 20.22 21.57
N VAL A 61 -18.64 19.16 21.98
CA VAL A 61 -19.27 17.85 22.24
C VAL A 61 -20.25 17.95 23.42
N ILE A 62 -19.82 18.51 24.56
CA ILE A 62 -20.69 18.73 25.72
C ILE A 62 -21.92 19.57 25.35
N GLY A 63 -21.73 20.64 24.58
CA GLY A 63 -22.82 21.51 24.12
C GLY A 63 -23.79 20.81 23.16
N SER A 64 -23.29 19.97 22.25
CA SER A 64 -24.13 19.20 21.31
C SER A 64 -25.00 18.21 22.06
N ILE A 65 -24.40 17.39 22.94
CA ILE A 65 -25.10 16.38 23.74
C ILE A 65 -26.21 17.02 24.57
N SER A 66 -25.88 18.11 25.28
CA SER A 66 -26.85 18.80 26.12
C SER A 66 -28.03 19.33 25.32
N ARG A 67 -27.78 19.83 24.10
CA ARG A 67 -28.83 20.32 23.21
C ARG A 67 -29.69 19.19 22.65
N GLU A 68 -29.07 18.09 22.23
CA GLU A 68 -29.77 16.93 21.66
C GLU A 68 -30.67 16.24 22.70
N ILE A 69 -30.17 16.06 23.92
CA ILE A 69 -30.97 15.50 25.03
C ILE A 69 -32.15 16.43 25.36
N ASP A 70 -31.92 17.73 25.53
CA ASP A 70 -32.96 18.70 25.85
C ASP A 70 -34.00 18.81 24.73
N THR A 71 -33.56 18.80 23.46
CA THR A 71 -34.46 18.81 22.30
C THR A 71 -35.32 17.54 22.26
N SER A 72 -34.73 16.39 22.56
CA SER A 72 -35.44 15.09 22.58
C SER A 72 -36.45 15.01 23.73
N GLU A 73 -36.10 15.48 24.92
CA GLU A 73 -37.00 15.48 26.09
C GLU A 73 -38.14 16.50 25.95
N ARG A 74 -37.90 17.63 25.28
CA ARG A 74 -38.97 18.60 24.96
C ARG A 74 -39.92 18.06 23.89
N ALA A 75 -39.39 17.38 22.87
CA ALA A 75 -40.20 16.76 21.83
C ALA A 75 -41.05 15.60 22.39
N TYR A 76 -40.50 14.87 23.36
CA TYR A 76 -41.14 13.70 23.97
C TYR A 76 -41.06 13.77 25.51
N PRO A 77 -41.98 14.49 26.19
CA PRO A 77 -41.91 14.69 27.65
C PRO A 77 -41.92 13.39 28.47
N GLY A 78 -42.56 12.33 27.96
CA GLY A 78 -42.58 11.01 28.60
C GLY A 78 -41.23 10.29 28.60
N LEU A 79 -40.29 10.68 27.72
CA LEU A 79 -38.99 10.02 27.56
C LEU A 79 -38.14 10.13 28.83
N ALA A 80 -38.23 11.25 29.55
CA ALA A 80 -37.50 11.50 30.78
C ALA A 80 -37.82 10.48 31.90
N GLN A 81 -39.00 9.85 31.86
CA GLN A 81 -39.42 8.85 32.85
C GLN A 81 -39.03 7.41 32.46
N VAL A 82 -38.57 7.20 31.24
CA VAL A 82 -38.20 5.86 30.75
C VAL A 82 -36.81 5.49 31.26
N ALA A 83 -36.70 4.39 32.02
CA ALA A 83 -35.43 3.92 32.58
C ALA A 83 -34.35 3.66 31.50
N LEU A 84 -34.77 3.16 30.34
CA LEU A 84 -33.90 2.91 29.18
C LEU A 84 -33.25 4.20 28.65
N TRP A 85 -34.01 5.31 28.63
CA TRP A 85 -33.51 6.63 28.22
C TRP A 85 -32.45 7.14 29.20
N ALA A 86 -32.64 6.93 30.51
CA ALA A 86 -31.63 7.27 31.51
C ALA A 86 -30.31 6.48 31.31
N SER A 87 -30.40 5.19 30.99
CA SER A 87 -29.24 4.36 30.65
C SER A 87 -28.54 4.84 29.38
N PHE A 88 -29.32 5.17 28.33
CA PHE A 88 -28.79 5.73 27.09
C PHE A 88 -28.03 7.03 27.33
N LYS A 89 -28.63 8.02 28.03
CA LYS A 89 -27.98 9.28 28.40
C LYS A 89 -26.67 9.03 29.15
N THR A 90 -26.68 8.12 30.12
CA THR A 90 -25.48 7.79 30.91
C THR A 90 -24.36 7.22 30.03
N ALA A 91 -24.68 6.27 29.15
CA ALA A 91 -23.71 5.68 28.24
C ALA A 91 -23.15 6.71 27.25
N TYR A 92 -24.02 7.58 26.72
CA TYR A 92 -23.67 8.65 25.79
C TYR A 92 -22.74 9.68 26.46
N TRP A 93 -23.01 10.08 27.71
CA TRP A 93 -22.11 10.93 28.50
C TRP A 93 -20.75 10.27 28.78
N VAL A 94 -20.72 8.98 29.12
CA VAL A 94 -19.46 8.26 29.35
C VAL A 94 -18.60 8.21 28.09
N ALA A 95 -19.19 7.86 26.94
CA ALA A 95 -18.49 7.85 25.66
C ALA A 95 -17.91 9.24 25.30
N SER A 96 -18.68 10.29 25.60
CA SER A 96 -18.29 11.68 25.37
C SER A 96 -17.17 12.15 26.28
N LEU A 97 -17.18 11.76 27.56
CA LEU A 97 -16.09 12.05 28.49
C LEU A 97 -14.80 11.34 28.07
N LEU A 98 -14.89 10.11 27.56
CA LEU A 98 -13.75 9.39 27.01
C LEU A 98 -13.18 10.09 25.77
N TYR A 99 -14.05 10.55 24.86
CA TYR A 99 -13.67 11.39 23.71
C TYR A 99 -12.94 12.66 24.17
N CYS A 100 -13.48 13.35 25.18
CA CYS A 100 -12.89 14.57 25.70
C CYS A 100 -11.51 14.31 26.31
N ALA A 101 -11.35 13.23 27.08
CA ALA A 101 -10.08 12.83 27.67
C ALA A 101 -9.02 12.52 26.61
N LEU A 102 -9.38 11.79 25.54
CA LEU A 102 -8.48 11.50 24.42
C LEU A 102 -8.11 12.77 23.64
N SER A 103 -9.07 13.66 23.39
CA SER A 103 -8.85 14.95 22.72
C SER A 103 -7.86 15.81 23.51
N LEU A 104 -8.11 15.97 24.81
CA LEU A 104 -7.26 16.71 25.74
C LEU A 104 -5.86 16.11 25.76
N TYR A 105 -5.74 14.79 25.88
CA TYR A 105 -4.45 14.11 25.86
C TYR A 105 -3.67 14.38 24.57
N GLY A 106 -4.31 14.28 23.41
CA GLY A 106 -3.66 14.54 22.11
C GLY A 106 -3.18 15.99 21.97
N GLY A 107 -4.00 16.95 22.38
CA GLY A 107 -3.65 18.37 22.39
C GLY A 107 -2.52 18.69 23.38
N LEU A 108 -2.58 18.16 24.59
CA LEU A 108 -1.54 18.36 25.62
C LEU A 108 -0.22 17.71 25.24
N VAL A 109 -0.24 16.53 24.63
CA VAL A 109 0.97 15.87 24.12
C VAL A 109 1.64 16.72 23.05
N LEU A 110 0.88 17.29 22.10
CA LEU A 110 1.43 18.22 21.12
C LEU A 110 1.98 19.49 21.77
N ALA A 111 1.27 20.06 22.75
CA ALA A 111 1.67 21.31 23.39
C ALA A 111 2.96 21.16 24.23
N THR A 112 3.12 20.04 24.92
CA THR A 112 4.18 19.85 25.92
C THR A 112 5.40 19.09 25.38
N LYS A 113 5.21 18.09 24.51
CA LYS A 113 6.30 17.22 24.06
C LYS A 113 6.74 17.58 22.65
N ARG A 114 7.93 18.18 22.52
CA ARG A 114 8.55 18.54 21.23
C ARG A 114 9.29 17.36 20.59
N THR A 115 8.65 16.20 20.54
CA THR A 115 9.21 14.98 19.95
C THR A 115 8.42 14.55 18.72
N PRO A 116 9.03 13.88 17.75
CA PRO A 116 8.32 13.36 16.57
C PRO A 116 7.22 12.36 16.95
N ASP A 117 7.39 11.67 18.08
CA ASP A 117 6.40 10.76 18.66
C ASP A 117 5.09 11.48 19.08
N ALA A 118 5.18 12.73 19.54
CA ALA A 118 4.00 13.53 19.88
C ALA A 118 3.12 13.78 18.66
N VAL A 119 3.73 14.09 17.51
CA VAL A 119 3.02 14.29 16.24
C VAL A 119 2.35 13.00 15.78
N PHE A 120 3.03 11.85 15.91
CA PHE A 120 2.45 10.56 15.57
C PHE A 120 1.23 10.23 16.45
N LYS A 121 1.34 10.40 17.78
CA LYS A 121 0.24 10.17 18.72
C LYS A 121 -0.96 11.07 18.43
N ALA A 122 -0.73 12.34 18.11
CA ALA A 122 -1.79 13.26 17.76
C ALA A 122 -2.54 12.86 16.49
N LYS A 123 -1.82 12.42 15.44
CA LYS A 123 -2.45 11.87 14.24
C LYS A 123 -3.33 10.66 14.56
N LEU A 124 -2.81 9.72 15.36
CA LEU A 124 -3.58 8.55 15.77
C LEU A 124 -4.84 8.96 16.54
N ILE A 125 -4.72 9.90 17.47
CA ILE A 125 -5.86 10.42 18.24
C ILE A 125 -6.87 11.11 17.32
N LEU A 126 -6.47 11.88 16.31
CA LEU A 126 -7.42 12.50 15.37
C LEU A 126 -8.27 11.46 14.63
N TRP A 127 -7.67 10.35 14.20
CA TRP A 127 -8.36 9.26 13.49
C TRP A 127 -9.19 8.34 14.39
N ILE A 128 -8.84 8.24 15.67
CA ILE A 128 -9.69 7.53 16.63
C ILE A 128 -10.82 8.45 17.06
N ASN A 129 -10.49 9.66 17.51
CA ASN A 129 -11.43 10.49 18.23
C ASN A 129 -12.60 10.94 17.33
N ALA A 130 -12.38 11.37 16.09
CA ALA A 130 -13.49 11.90 15.29
C ALA A 130 -14.40 10.79 14.70
N PRO A 131 -13.91 9.85 13.88
CA PRO A 131 -14.76 8.86 13.22
C PRO A 131 -15.28 7.77 14.17
N VAL A 132 -14.43 7.28 15.09
CA VAL A 132 -14.83 6.20 16.01
C VAL A 132 -15.87 6.71 16.99
N TYR A 133 -15.75 7.96 17.46
CA TYR A 133 -16.78 8.55 18.32
C TYR A 133 -18.13 8.64 17.59
N VAL A 134 -18.17 9.14 16.35
CA VAL A 134 -19.43 9.21 15.59
C VAL A 134 -20.05 7.82 15.45
N ILE A 135 -19.26 6.80 15.12
CA ILE A 135 -19.76 5.43 15.02
C ILE A 135 -20.30 4.92 16.37
N VAL A 136 -19.55 5.11 17.45
CA VAL A 136 -19.96 4.61 18.77
C VAL A 136 -21.20 5.36 19.28
N ALA A 137 -21.16 6.68 19.24
CA ALA A 137 -22.18 7.57 19.78
C ALA A 137 -23.47 7.54 18.95
N GLU A 138 -23.36 7.64 17.62
CA GLU A 138 -24.53 7.81 16.74
C GLU A 138 -25.07 6.50 16.16
N MET A 139 -24.29 5.42 16.19
CA MET A 139 -24.72 4.14 15.60
C MET A 139 -24.82 3.04 16.63
N ILE A 140 -23.74 2.80 17.38
CA ILE A 140 -23.69 1.65 18.29
C ILE A 140 -24.59 1.87 19.51
N LEU A 141 -24.49 3.02 20.17
CA LEU A 141 -25.27 3.27 21.39
C LEU A 141 -26.79 3.27 21.16
N PRO A 142 -27.35 3.92 20.13
CA PRO A 142 -28.79 3.88 19.87
C PRO A 142 -29.27 2.45 19.58
N VAL A 143 -28.58 1.72 18.70
CA VAL A 143 -28.98 0.35 18.30
C VAL A 143 -28.87 -0.63 19.46
N THR A 144 -27.85 -0.51 20.31
CA THR A 144 -27.63 -1.46 21.42
C THR A 144 -28.52 -1.20 22.62
N ILE A 145 -28.88 0.06 22.90
CA ILE A 145 -29.65 0.42 24.09
C ILE A 145 -31.14 0.59 23.77
N LEU A 146 -31.51 1.06 22.57
CA LEU A 146 -32.89 1.32 22.16
C LEU A 146 -33.32 0.26 21.12
N PRO A 147 -33.87 -0.90 21.52
CA PRO A 147 -34.11 -2.05 20.64
C PRO A 147 -35.19 -1.82 19.57
N TYR A 148 -35.89 -0.68 19.61
CA TYR A 148 -36.94 -0.29 18.66
C TYR A 148 -36.56 0.93 17.81
N GLY A 149 -35.33 1.43 17.91
CA GLY A 149 -34.85 2.45 17.00
C GLY A 149 -34.63 1.81 15.63
N ASP A 150 -35.38 2.22 14.61
CA ASP A 150 -35.03 1.88 13.23
C ASP A 150 -33.58 2.29 13.01
N ALA A 151 -32.71 1.31 12.78
CA ALA A 151 -31.28 1.51 12.53
C ALA A 151 -31.02 2.13 11.14
N ALA A 152 -32.00 2.86 10.61
CA ALA A 152 -31.86 3.66 9.41
C ALA A 152 -30.81 4.73 9.71
N ILE A 153 -29.67 4.60 9.06
CA ILE A 153 -28.60 5.57 9.12
C ILE A 153 -29.15 6.84 8.52
N SER A 154 -29.43 7.80 9.39
CA SER A 154 -29.90 9.09 8.92
C SER A 154 -28.80 9.71 8.05
N TYR A 155 -29.21 10.48 7.04
CA TYR A 155 -28.30 11.28 6.24
C TYR A 155 -27.41 12.18 7.11
N ASP A 156 -27.89 12.56 8.29
CA ASP A 156 -27.14 13.34 9.26
C ASP A 156 -25.94 12.57 9.83
N VAL A 157 -26.10 11.30 10.21
CA VAL A 157 -24.99 10.47 10.71
C VAL A 157 -23.93 10.27 9.61
N LEU A 158 -24.37 9.99 8.38
CA LEU A 158 -23.44 9.86 7.25
C LEU A 158 -22.69 11.17 6.99
N ARG A 159 -23.40 12.30 7.01
CA ARG A 159 -22.81 13.64 6.85
C ARG A 159 -21.79 13.95 7.94
N LEU A 160 -22.11 13.64 9.20
CA LEU A 160 -21.22 13.78 10.36
C LEU A 160 -19.97 12.92 10.19
N LEU A 161 -20.13 11.66 9.77
CA LEU A 161 -19.01 10.74 9.57
C LEU A 161 -18.08 11.23 8.46
N VAL A 162 -18.62 11.63 7.30
CA VAL A 162 -17.83 12.19 6.19
C VAL A 162 -17.10 13.46 6.61
N ALA A 163 -17.79 14.38 7.29
CA ALA A 163 -17.18 15.61 7.82
C ALA A 163 -16.04 15.30 8.81
N SER A 164 -16.22 14.29 9.68
CA SER A 164 -15.21 13.86 10.64
C SER A 164 -13.95 13.28 9.96
N LEU A 165 -14.14 12.49 8.90
CA LEU A 165 -13.06 11.90 8.11
C LEU A 165 -12.30 12.97 7.32
N MET A 166 -13.01 13.91 6.69
CA MET A 166 -12.39 15.05 6.00
C MET A 166 -11.57 15.91 6.96
N SER A 167 -12.12 16.23 8.13
CA SER A 167 -11.42 17.00 9.16
C SER A 167 -10.15 16.27 9.63
N ALA A 168 -10.24 14.98 9.95
CA ALA A 168 -9.09 14.16 10.35
C ALA A 168 -8.01 14.11 9.25
N ALA A 169 -8.40 13.98 7.98
CA ALA A 169 -7.50 13.96 6.84
C ALA A 169 -6.77 15.31 6.66
N ILE A 170 -7.50 16.44 6.70
CA ILE A 170 -6.93 17.79 6.59
C ILE A 170 -5.88 18.02 7.68
N TRP A 171 -6.21 17.71 8.94
CA TRP A 171 -5.27 17.89 10.05
C TRP A 171 -4.10 16.93 10.00
N THR A 172 -4.31 15.70 9.53
CA THR A 172 -3.23 14.72 9.33
C THR A 172 -2.26 15.18 8.24
N ALA A 173 -2.78 15.72 7.13
CA ALA A 173 -1.98 16.31 6.06
C ALA A 173 -1.17 17.50 6.58
N TYR A 174 -1.82 18.42 7.31
CA TYR A 174 -1.16 19.56 7.94
C TYR A 174 -0.02 19.13 8.88
N LEU A 175 -0.26 18.19 9.79
CA LEU A 175 0.75 17.67 10.72
C LEU A 175 1.88 16.88 10.02
N SER A 176 1.68 16.43 8.78
CA SER A 176 2.70 15.70 8.02
C SER A 176 3.55 16.62 7.15
N MET A 177 2.93 17.64 6.56
CA MET A 177 3.55 18.45 5.52
C MET A 177 4.03 19.83 6.02
N SER A 178 3.45 20.35 7.10
CA SER A 178 3.77 21.69 7.60
C SER A 178 5.25 21.83 7.98
N LYS A 179 5.94 22.78 7.33
CA LYS A 179 7.34 23.13 7.65
C LYS A 179 7.49 23.49 9.13
N ARG A 180 6.57 24.27 9.68
CA ARG A 180 6.55 24.64 11.12
C ARG A 180 6.49 23.41 12.02
N VAL A 181 5.61 22.45 11.72
CA VAL A 181 5.51 21.21 12.50
C VAL A 181 6.82 20.43 12.40
N LYS A 182 7.39 20.33 11.19
CA LYS A 182 8.67 19.65 11.01
C LYS A 182 9.80 20.29 11.81
N ASN A 183 9.88 21.62 11.83
CA ASN A 183 10.91 22.36 12.56
C ASN A 183 10.67 22.28 14.08
N THR A 184 9.41 22.35 14.53
CA THR A 184 9.05 22.33 15.96
C THR A 184 9.29 21.00 16.64
N TYR A 185 9.04 19.88 15.94
CA TYR A 185 9.15 18.53 16.49
C TYR A 185 10.38 17.77 15.99
N GLY A 186 11.32 18.45 15.31
CA GLY A 186 12.57 17.86 14.83
C GLY A 186 12.37 16.78 13.76
N LEU A 187 11.32 16.91 12.93
CA LEU A 187 11.09 16.05 11.76
C LEU A 187 11.76 16.59 10.49
N ALA A 188 12.37 17.78 10.55
CA ALA A 188 13.14 18.29 9.42
C ALA A 188 14.25 17.30 9.09
N ASP A 189 14.36 16.94 7.81
CA ASP A 189 15.38 16.04 7.32
C ASP A 189 16.75 16.60 7.69
N LYS A 190 17.41 16.01 8.69
CA LYS A 190 18.78 16.39 9.03
C LYS A 190 19.61 16.27 7.76
N PRO A 191 20.48 17.24 7.43
CA PRO A 191 21.31 17.16 6.24
C PRO A 191 22.05 15.81 6.24
N ALA A 192 22.02 15.12 5.11
CA ALA A 192 22.47 13.72 4.97
C ALA A 192 23.87 13.46 5.58
N VAL A 193 24.73 14.47 5.59
CA VAL A 193 26.09 14.45 6.17
C VAL A 193 26.07 14.25 7.70
N ALA A 194 25.16 14.91 8.42
CA ALA A 194 25.01 14.74 9.87
C ALA A 194 24.28 13.43 10.23
N GLN A 195 23.46 12.91 9.32
CA GLN A 195 22.81 11.60 9.50
C GLN A 195 23.82 10.46 9.33
N ALA A 196 24.71 10.52 8.32
CA ALA A 196 25.73 9.49 8.09
C ALA A 196 26.69 9.30 9.29
N ALA A 197 27.04 10.38 10.00
CA ALA A 197 27.89 10.32 11.19
C ALA A 197 27.15 9.78 12.43
N ALA A 198 25.88 10.16 12.62
CA ALA A 198 25.08 9.72 13.78
C ALA A 198 24.45 8.32 13.59
N GLU A 199 24.32 7.84 12.36
CA GLU A 199 23.73 6.54 12.03
C GLU A 199 24.70 5.38 12.30
N LYS A 200 26.03 5.61 12.19
CA LYS A 200 27.04 4.63 12.63
C LYS A 200 26.95 4.30 14.12
N ASP A 201 26.48 5.25 14.95
CA ASP A 201 26.38 5.07 16.40
C ASP A 201 24.99 4.56 16.85
N LYS A 202 23.93 4.83 16.07
CA LYS A 202 22.55 4.41 16.38
C LYS A 202 22.14 3.04 15.83
N LEU A 203 22.94 2.43 14.94
CA LEU A 203 22.65 1.11 14.37
C LEU A 203 22.63 -0.03 15.42
N SER A 204 23.11 0.23 16.64
CA SER A 204 23.15 -0.77 17.72
C SER A 204 21.95 -0.76 18.67
N ARG A 205 21.02 0.22 18.62
CA ARG A 205 20.08 0.39 19.75
C ARG A 205 18.63 0.84 19.51
N THR A 206 18.12 0.91 18.29
CA THR A 206 16.69 1.27 18.08
C THR A 206 15.81 0.10 17.66
N LYS A 207 14.89 -0.27 18.56
CA LYS A 207 13.87 -1.31 18.42
C LYS A 207 12.75 -0.96 17.41
N PRO A 208 12.00 -1.95 16.89
CA PRO A 208 11.10 -1.84 15.72
C PRO A 208 9.76 -1.15 16.03
N VAL A 209 9.76 0.14 16.38
CA VAL A 209 8.52 0.87 16.70
C VAL A 209 7.70 1.22 15.44
N LYS A 210 8.34 1.37 14.27
CA LYS A 210 7.66 1.71 13.01
C LYS A 210 6.71 0.64 12.45
N LYS A 211 6.90 -0.64 12.80
CA LYS A 211 5.99 -1.70 12.32
C LYS A 211 4.61 -1.60 12.98
N ILE A 212 4.58 -1.29 14.27
CA ILE A 212 3.34 -1.30 15.07
C ILE A 212 2.33 -0.27 14.56
N SER A 213 2.78 0.91 14.10
CA SER A 213 1.88 1.96 13.63
C SER A 213 1.08 1.59 12.38
N ARG A 214 1.69 0.90 11.41
CA ARG A 214 1.03 0.46 10.18
C ARG A 214 -0.07 -0.55 10.46
N TRP A 215 0.21 -1.49 11.37
CA TRP A 215 -0.76 -2.51 11.79
C TRP A 215 -1.92 -1.92 12.59
N VAL A 216 -1.69 -0.88 13.40
CA VAL A 216 -2.77 -0.17 14.09
C VAL A 216 -3.69 0.54 13.10
N ILE A 217 -3.14 1.21 12.08
CA ILE A 217 -3.94 1.86 11.04
C ILE A 217 -4.74 0.82 10.24
N PHE A 218 -4.14 -0.32 9.90
CA PHE A 218 -4.83 -1.43 9.26
C PHE A 218 -5.99 -1.95 10.12
N ALA A 219 -5.78 -2.17 11.42
CA ALA A 219 -6.81 -2.66 12.33
C ALA A 219 -7.99 -1.68 12.45
N VAL A 220 -7.72 -0.37 12.52
CA VAL A 220 -8.76 0.67 12.50
C VAL A 220 -9.52 0.67 11.16
N GLY A 221 -8.81 0.52 10.04
CA GLY A 221 -9.41 0.39 8.71
C GLY A 221 -10.35 -0.83 8.60
N CYS A 222 -9.95 -1.98 9.15
CA CYS A 222 -10.79 -3.17 9.22
C CYS A 222 -12.06 -2.95 10.06
N ALA A 223 -11.92 -2.32 11.23
CA ALA A 223 -13.07 -2.01 12.08
C ALA A 223 -14.07 -1.07 11.36
N LEU A 224 -13.56 -0.07 10.66
CA LEU A 224 -14.38 0.88 9.90
C LEU A 224 -15.06 0.22 8.70
N ALA A 225 -14.36 -0.67 7.99
CA ALA A 225 -14.92 -1.46 6.91
C ALA A 225 -16.05 -2.40 7.39
N LEU A 226 -15.91 -3.00 8.58
CA LEU A 226 -16.96 -3.81 9.20
C LEU A 226 -18.20 -2.96 9.55
N VAL A 227 -17.99 -1.76 10.08
CA VAL A 227 -19.10 -0.83 10.34
C VAL A 227 -19.81 -0.49 9.03
N VAL A 228 -19.08 -0.05 8.01
CA VAL A 228 -19.64 0.23 6.67
C VAL A 228 -20.37 -0.98 6.09
N TYR A 229 -19.86 -2.19 6.29
CA TYR A 229 -20.52 -3.42 5.86
C TYR A 229 -21.86 -3.64 6.57
N THR A 230 -21.89 -3.48 7.89
CA THR A 230 -23.13 -3.67 8.69
C THR A 230 -24.18 -2.64 8.32
N VAL A 231 -23.74 -1.40 8.10
CA VAL A 231 -24.52 -0.28 7.57
C VAL A 231 -25.14 -0.59 6.22
N TRP A 232 -24.31 -0.97 5.26
CA TRP A 232 -24.75 -1.27 3.90
C TRP A 232 -25.69 -2.46 3.88
N ARG A 233 -25.43 -3.49 4.70
CA ARG A 233 -26.30 -4.65 4.85
C ARG A 233 -27.72 -4.26 5.30
N GLU A 234 -27.85 -3.28 6.21
CA GLU A 234 -29.17 -2.84 6.68
C GLU A 234 -29.90 -1.99 5.62
N ILE A 235 -29.15 -1.22 4.83
CA ILE A 235 -29.67 -0.53 3.64
C ILE A 235 -30.20 -1.55 2.62
N ASP A 236 -29.42 -2.58 2.27
CA ASP A 236 -29.87 -3.65 1.36
C ASP A 236 -31.15 -4.32 1.85
N ARG A 237 -31.23 -4.56 3.17
CA ARG A 237 -32.41 -5.14 3.81
C ARG A 237 -33.65 -4.26 3.65
N SER A 238 -33.47 -2.94 3.72
CA SER A 238 -34.55 -1.96 3.64
C SER A 238 -35.04 -1.73 2.20
N TYR A 239 -34.16 -1.81 1.20
CA TYR A 239 -34.48 -1.52 -0.20
C TYR A 239 -34.71 -2.76 -1.08
N GLY A 240 -34.51 -3.97 -0.56
CA GLY A 240 -34.72 -5.21 -1.33
C GLY A 240 -33.76 -5.40 -2.51
N LEU A 241 -32.65 -4.65 -2.53
CA LEU A 241 -31.58 -4.78 -3.51
C LEU A 241 -30.82 -6.08 -3.21
N GLY A 242 -31.25 -7.18 -3.84
CA GLY A 242 -30.81 -8.55 -3.55
C GLY A 242 -29.33 -8.87 -3.84
N PHE A 243 -29.09 -10.00 -4.51
CA PHE A 243 -27.74 -10.59 -4.64
C PHE A 243 -26.67 -9.68 -5.28
N VAL A 244 -27.06 -8.83 -6.24
CA VAL A 244 -26.13 -7.96 -6.98
C VAL A 244 -25.48 -6.90 -6.07
N SER A 245 -26.24 -6.32 -5.14
CA SER A 245 -25.70 -5.36 -4.16
C SER A 245 -24.73 -6.06 -3.20
N ALA A 246 -25.05 -7.29 -2.78
CA ALA A 246 -24.18 -8.09 -1.92
C ALA A 246 -22.84 -8.44 -2.58
N ALA A 247 -22.83 -8.70 -3.89
CA ALA A 247 -21.59 -8.95 -4.64
C ALA A 247 -20.72 -7.68 -4.75
N LEU A 248 -21.33 -6.54 -5.11
CA LEU A 248 -20.65 -5.25 -5.18
C LEU A 248 -20.05 -4.81 -3.84
N ARG A 249 -20.79 -4.98 -2.73
CA ARG A 249 -20.28 -4.64 -1.39
C ARG A 249 -19.07 -5.49 -1.01
N GLY A 250 -19.14 -6.79 -1.31
CA GLY A 250 -18.06 -7.74 -1.02
C GLY A 250 -16.79 -7.34 -1.78
N GLY A 251 -16.93 -7.09 -3.08
CA GLY A 251 -15.83 -6.64 -3.93
C GLY A 251 -15.18 -5.34 -3.44
N LEU A 252 -15.98 -4.33 -3.12
CA LEU A 252 -15.47 -3.00 -2.74
C LEU A 252 -14.74 -3.03 -1.39
N ILE A 253 -15.27 -3.77 -0.41
CA ILE A 253 -14.61 -3.92 0.90
C ILE A 253 -13.34 -4.75 0.78
N ILE A 254 -13.38 -5.87 0.04
CA ILE A 254 -12.18 -6.69 -0.18
C ILE A 254 -11.09 -5.87 -0.88
N LEU A 255 -11.45 -5.07 -1.90
CA LEU A 255 -10.52 -4.19 -2.59
C LEU A 255 -9.89 -3.15 -1.64
N CYS A 256 -10.71 -2.43 -0.85
CA CYS A 256 -10.21 -1.46 0.13
C CYS A 256 -9.30 -2.10 1.19
N LEU A 257 -9.69 -3.26 1.74
CA LEU A 257 -8.88 -4.00 2.71
C LEU A 257 -7.59 -4.52 2.09
N SER A 258 -7.60 -4.90 0.81
CA SER A 258 -6.42 -5.38 0.09
C SER A 258 -5.41 -4.25 -0.14
N ILE A 259 -5.87 -3.05 -0.49
CA ILE A 259 -5.02 -1.85 -0.59
C ILE A 259 -4.42 -1.50 0.77
N LEU A 260 -5.23 -1.48 1.83
CA LEU A 260 -4.79 -1.20 3.21
C LEU A 260 -3.79 -2.25 3.73
N TRP A 261 -4.03 -3.53 3.44
CA TRP A 261 -3.14 -4.63 3.76
C TRP A 261 -1.80 -4.51 3.03
N ASN A 262 -1.84 -4.24 1.73
CA ASN A 262 -0.64 -4.11 0.92
C ASN A 262 0.20 -2.89 1.38
N TRP A 263 -0.47 -1.79 1.73
CA TRP A 263 0.17 -0.63 2.34
C TRP A 263 0.79 -0.94 3.71
N ALA A 264 0.08 -1.66 4.59
CA ALA A 264 0.59 -2.05 5.90
C ALA A 264 1.79 -2.99 5.78
N ARG A 265 1.83 -3.83 4.73
CA ARG A 265 2.91 -4.77 4.43
C ARG A 265 4.08 -4.13 3.69
N SER A 266 3.89 -3.01 3.00
CA SER A 266 4.93 -2.31 2.26
C SER A 266 6.15 -2.07 3.16
N LYS A 267 7.27 -2.68 2.78
CA LYS A 267 8.57 -2.39 3.41
C LYS A 267 8.92 -0.95 3.09
N ASP A 268 9.58 -0.25 4.03
CA ASP A 268 10.11 1.08 3.75
C ASP A 268 11.10 0.95 2.59
N TYR A 269 10.68 1.31 1.37
CA TYR A 269 11.61 1.51 0.27
C TYR A 269 12.47 2.71 0.65
N ARG A 270 13.60 2.42 1.29
CA ARG A 270 14.68 3.39 1.42
C ARG A 270 15.29 3.45 0.03
N PRO A 271 15.22 4.58 -0.70
CA PRO A 271 15.98 4.71 -1.93
C PRO A 271 17.44 4.49 -1.52
N GLU A 272 18.04 3.40 -1.99
CA GLU A 272 19.47 3.18 -1.84
C GLU A 272 20.14 4.33 -2.60
N GLY A 273 20.56 5.35 -1.85
CA GLY A 273 21.43 6.37 -2.36
C GLY A 273 22.69 5.67 -2.83
N LYS A 274 22.83 5.51 -4.15
CA LYS A 274 24.08 5.13 -4.80
C LYS A 274 25.18 6.03 -4.22
N SER A 275 25.98 5.45 -3.35
CA SER A 275 27.17 6.10 -2.80
C SER A 275 28.12 6.33 -3.96
N ALA A 276 28.14 7.55 -4.47
CA ALA A 276 29.07 8.03 -5.50
C ALA A 276 30.47 8.23 -4.91
N ASN A 277 31.04 7.18 -4.32
CA ASN A 277 32.42 7.13 -3.87
C ASN A 277 33.00 5.77 -4.29
N ASN A 278 33.42 5.67 -5.55
CA ASN A 278 34.40 4.70 -6.01
C ASN A 278 35.01 5.24 -7.32
N LEU A 279 35.89 6.23 -7.18
CA LEU A 279 36.84 6.62 -8.22
C LEU A 279 38.07 7.28 -7.57
N ALA A 280 38.91 6.49 -6.90
CA ALA A 280 40.31 6.84 -6.63
C ALA A 280 41.09 5.65 -6.01
N SER A 281 42.32 5.46 -6.50
CA SER A 281 43.41 4.57 -6.05
C SER A 281 43.28 3.09 -6.48
N THR A 282 43.98 2.59 -7.50
CA THR A 282 45.44 2.53 -7.79
C THR A 282 46.17 1.47 -6.96
N ASP A 283 46.69 0.47 -7.70
CA ASP A 283 47.86 -0.40 -7.50
C ASP A 283 48.18 -1.03 -6.13
N GLN A 284 48.24 -2.37 -6.13
CA GLN A 284 49.39 -3.20 -5.66
C GLN A 284 49.03 -4.69 -5.86
N ALA A 285 49.70 -5.39 -6.77
CA ALA A 285 50.93 -6.15 -6.56
C ALA A 285 50.74 -7.48 -5.78
N THR A 286 50.80 -8.58 -6.53
CA THR A 286 51.38 -9.90 -6.21
C THR A 286 51.87 -10.14 -4.77
N LYS A 287 51.36 -11.20 -4.12
CA LYS A 287 52.18 -12.29 -3.54
C LYS A 287 51.36 -13.43 -2.92
N ASP A 288 51.87 -14.64 -3.18
CA ASP A 288 51.92 -15.85 -2.34
C ASP A 288 50.66 -16.45 -1.71
N GLY A 289 50.27 -17.61 -2.24
CA GLY A 289 50.62 -18.91 -1.63
C GLY A 289 50.34 -19.09 -0.14
N GLY A 290 49.29 -19.86 0.17
CA GLY A 290 49.03 -20.37 1.51
C GLY A 290 48.00 -21.49 1.51
N GLU A 291 48.48 -22.73 1.49
CA GLU A 291 47.74 -23.94 1.86
C GLU A 291 47.01 -23.76 3.20
N TYR A 292 45.74 -24.16 3.25
CA TYR A 292 45.09 -24.51 4.51
C TYR A 292 44.54 -25.92 4.44
N ALA A 293 45.26 -26.79 5.13
CA ALA A 293 44.90 -28.17 5.42
C ALA A 293 43.61 -28.24 6.27
N ALA A 294 42.79 -29.22 5.91
CA ALA A 294 41.59 -29.62 6.61
C ALA A 294 41.88 -30.17 8.01
N THR A 295 41.01 -29.86 8.97
CA THR A 295 40.77 -30.71 10.15
C THR A 295 39.25 -30.85 10.36
N PRO A 296 38.72 -32.08 10.50
CA PRO A 296 37.32 -32.28 10.83
C PRO A 296 37.18 -32.55 12.34
N THR A 297 36.55 -31.65 13.08
CA THR A 297 36.09 -31.92 14.45
C THR A 297 34.65 -32.38 14.44
N SER A 298 34.52 -33.71 14.51
CA SER A 298 33.33 -34.46 14.87
C SER A 298 32.84 -34.03 16.27
N ASN A 299 31.61 -33.55 16.37
CA ASN A 299 30.87 -33.53 17.63
C ASN A 299 29.41 -33.91 17.38
N ARG A 300 29.15 -35.22 17.49
CA ARG A 300 27.88 -35.90 17.28
C ARG A 300 27.05 -35.80 18.56
N ARG A 301 25.95 -35.02 18.56
CA ARG A 301 24.85 -35.15 19.53
C ARG A 301 23.67 -35.85 18.86
N PRO A 302 22.98 -36.79 19.53
CA PRO A 302 21.88 -37.53 18.95
C PRO A 302 20.65 -36.62 18.79
N ILE A 303 20.25 -36.43 17.53
CA ILE A 303 19.02 -35.75 17.13
C ILE A 303 17.86 -36.71 17.36
N GLY A 304 16.88 -36.26 18.15
CA GLY A 304 15.59 -36.91 18.29
C GLY A 304 14.87 -36.93 16.94
N VAL A 305 14.27 -38.08 16.63
CA VAL A 305 13.46 -38.34 15.45
C VAL A 305 12.27 -37.38 15.45
N VAL A 306 12.40 -36.26 14.74
CA VAL A 306 11.29 -35.39 14.36
C VAL A 306 10.89 -35.78 12.94
N GLN A 307 9.58 -35.96 12.76
CA GLN A 307 8.89 -36.46 11.58
C GLN A 307 9.45 -35.90 10.25
N ALA A 308 9.94 -36.81 9.41
CA ALA A 308 10.51 -36.54 8.08
C ALA A 308 9.47 -36.25 6.98
N ALA A 309 8.22 -35.95 7.32
CA ALA A 309 7.16 -35.70 6.34
C ALA A 309 7.12 -34.24 5.85
N ASP A 310 7.53 -33.26 6.66
CA ASP A 310 7.44 -31.83 6.29
C ASP A 310 8.69 -31.26 5.60
N TYR A 311 9.81 -31.99 5.57
CA TYR A 311 11.05 -31.51 4.90
C TYR A 311 11.08 -31.75 3.39
N SER A 312 10.20 -32.60 2.83
CA SER A 312 10.23 -32.87 1.38
C SER A 312 9.70 -31.71 0.53
N ALA A 313 8.80 -30.88 1.08
CA ALA A 313 8.25 -29.71 0.38
C ALA A 313 9.22 -28.52 0.30
N ALA A 314 10.16 -28.41 1.23
CA ALA A 314 11.14 -27.32 1.25
C ALA A 314 12.29 -27.53 0.24
N ILE A 315 12.52 -28.77 -0.21
CA ILE A 315 13.63 -29.13 -1.11
C ILE A 315 13.30 -28.83 -2.59
N ASP A 316 12.02 -28.63 -2.95
CA ASP A 316 11.62 -28.41 -4.36
C ASP A 316 11.72 -26.93 -4.81
N GLU A 317 11.69 -25.96 -3.88
CA GLU A 317 11.78 -24.54 -4.23
C GLU A 317 13.16 -24.16 -4.80
N GLU A 318 14.24 -24.71 -4.24
CA GLU A 318 15.61 -24.43 -4.68
C GLU A 318 15.84 -24.87 -6.14
N ARG A 319 15.20 -25.96 -6.56
CA ARG A 319 15.24 -26.45 -7.94
C ARG A 319 14.66 -25.42 -8.92
N PHE A 320 13.53 -24.78 -8.56
CA PHE A 320 12.92 -23.77 -9.41
C PHE A 320 13.79 -22.51 -9.53
N TYR A 321 14.39 -22.04 -8.42
CA TYR A 321 15.29 -20.89 -8.49
C TYR A 321 16.57 -21.18 -9.29
N ARG A 322 17.11 -22.41 -9.21
CA ARG A 322 18.23 -22.82 -10.05
C ARG A 322 17.87 -22.82 -11.53
N GLN A 323 16.71 -23.38 -11.89
CA GLN A 323 16.19 -23.34 -13.25
C GLN A 323 16.01 -21.90 -13.76
N ILE A 324 15.48 -21.00 -12.93
CA ILE A 324 15.32 -19.59 -13.30
C ILE A 324 16.67 -18.92 -13.52
N ALA A 325 17.67 -19.19 -12.67
CA ALA A 325 19.02 -18.68 -12.86
C ALA A 325 19.63 -19.16 -14.18
N GLU A 326 19.45 -20.44 -14.53
CA GLU A 326 19.87 -20.99 -15.83
C GLU A 326 19.15 -20.30 -17.00
N GLU A 327 17.86 -19.97 -16.90
CA GLU A 327 17.14 -19.19 -17.93
C GLU A 327 17.77 -17.80 -18.15
N PHE A 328 18.23 -17.14 -17.08
CA PHE A 328 18.96 -15.87 -17.18
C PHE A 328 20.34 -16.03 -17.81
N GLU A 329 21.10 -17.03 -17.40
CA GLU A 329 22.46 -17.27 -17.90
C GLU A 329 22.46 -17.64 -19.40
N THR A 330 21.45 -18.41 -19.82
CA THR A 330 21.30 -18.86 -21.22
C THR A 330 20.54 -17.86 -22.10
N GLY A 331 19.92 -16.84 -21.51
CA GLY A 331 19.07 -15.88 -22.22
C GLY A 331 17.75 -16.48 -22.73
N THR A 332 17.31 -17.62 -22.18
CA THR A 332 16.03 -18.28 -22.52
C THR A 332 14.89 -17.79 -21.64
N THR A 333 14.93 -16.55 -21.18
CA THR A 333 13.85 -15.96 -20.40
C THR A 333 12.58 -15.86 -21.26
N ASP A 334 11.42 -16.00 -20.62
CA ASP A 334 10.13 -15.81 -21.28
C ASP A 334 9.98 -14.33 -21.67
N LYS A 335 10.24 -14.05 -22.95
CA LYS A 335 10.28 -12.69 -23.52
C LYS A 335 8.95 -11.95 -23.33
N GLY A 336 7.81 -12.64 -23.35
CA GLY A 336 6.51 -12.03 -23.13
C GLY A 336 6.36 -11.56 -21.68
N MET A 337 6.59 -12.47 -20.74
CA MET A 337 6.58 -12.16 -19.31
C MET A 337 7.57 -11.06 -18.94
N TRP A 338 8.80 -11.13 -19.48
CA TRP A 338 9.82 -10.12 -19.23
C TRP A 338 9.39 -8.73 -19.69
N THR A 339 8.90 -8.63 -20.93
CA THR A 339 8.49 -7.36 -21.55
C THR A 339 7.34 -6.72 -20.78
N ARG A 340 6.38 -7.52 -20.33
CA ARG A 340 5.30 -7.07 -19.44
C ARG A 340 5.84 -6.48 -18.14
N LEU A 341 6.70 -7.23 -17.45
CA LEU A 341 7.28 -6.80 -16.17
C LEU A 341 8.23 -5.62 -16.30
N PHE A 342 8.85 -5.43 -17.46
CA PHE A 342 9.65 -4.26 -17.79
C PHE A 342 8.80 -2.99 -17.86
N ALA A 343 7.64 -3.07 -18.53
CA ALA A 343 6.69 -1.97 -18.58
C ALA A 343 6.12 -1.65 -17.19
N GLU A 344 5.75 -2.66 -16.39
CA GLU A 344 5.25 -2.47 -15.02
C GLU A 344 6.27 -1.84 -14.06
N CYS A 345 7.56 -2.07 -14.31
CA CYS A 345 8.66 -1.54 -13.48
C CYS A 345 9.22 -0.21 -14.01
N ASP A 346 8.48 0.51 -14.85
CA ASP A 346 8.89 1.77 -15.46
C ASP A 346 10.27 1.68 -16.16
N GLY A 347 10.59 0.53 -16.74
CA GLY A 347 11.87 0.27 -17.43
C GLY A 347 13.08 0.06 -16.50
N ASN A 348 12.86 -0.17 -15.21
CA ASN A 348 13.93 -0.51 -14.28
C ASN A 348 14.30 -1.99 -14.36
N GLU A 349 15.34 -2.31 -15.13
CA GLU A 349 15.88 -3.66 -15.35
C GLU A 349 16.01 -4.48 -14.04
N LYS A 350 16.60 -3.91 -12.98
CA LYS A 350 16.77 -4.62 -11.70
C LYS A 350 15.45 -4.91 -10.99
N GLY A 351 14.48 -4.00 -11.13
CA GLY A 351 13.12 -4.21 -10.63
C GLY A 351 12.43 -5.33 -11.38
N THR A 352 12.59 -5.34 -12.71
CA THR A 352 12.07 -6.35 -13.63
C THR A 352 12.66 -7.74 -13.36
N GLU A 353 13.97 -7.85 -13.18
CA GLU A 353 14.64 -9.12 -12.81
C GLU A 353 14.03 -9.74 -11.55
N VAL A 354 13.91 -8.95 -10.47
CA VAL A 354 13.37 -9.43 -9.20
C VAL A 354 11.92 -9.88 -9.35
N ARG A 355 11.11 -9.12 -10.08
CA ARG A 355 9.70 -9.45 -10.36
C ARG A 355 9.58 -10.70 -11.23
N TYR A 356 10.41 -10.83 -12.26
CA TYR A 356 10.42 -12.00 -13.14
C TYR A 356 10.74 -13.27 -12.36
N ILE A 357 11.78 -13.24 -11.51
CA ILE A 357 12.13 -14.38 -10.65
C ILE A 357 10.94 -14.78 -9.77
N GLN A 358 10.24 -13.81 -9.17
CA GLN A 358 9.08 -14.08 -8.29
C GLN A 358 7.91 -14.70 -9.05
N GLU A 359 7.53 -14.14 -10.20
CA GLU A 359 6.40 -14.65 -10.99
C GLU A 359 6.70 -16.01 -11.61
N ARG A 360 7.91 -16.17 -12.16
CA ARG A 360 8.37 -17.42 -12.77
C ARG A 360 8.42 -18.55 -11.73
N ALA A 361 8.97 -18.29 -10.54
CA ALA A 361 8.96 -19.26 -9.44
C ALA A 361 7.53 -19.62 -9.04
N GLY A 362 6.64 -18.63 -8.94
CA GLY A 362 5.22 -18.84 -8.64
C GLY A 362 4.51 -19.73 -9.67
N ARG A 363 4.79 -19.55 -10.98
CA ARG A 363 4.24 -20.41 -12.04
C ARG A 363 4.77 -21.84 -11.96
N LEU A 364 6.08 -22.01 -11.78
CA LEU A 364 6.71 -23.34 -11.65
C LEU A 364 6.19 -24.11 -10.42
N ILE A 365 6.05 -23.44 -9.28
CA ILE A 365 5.49 -24.05 -8.06
C ILE A 365 4.02 -24.44 -8.25
N ARG A 366 3.21 -23.60 -8.89
CA ARG A 366 1.80 -23.95 -9.19
C ARG A 366 1.70 -25.13 -10.14
N ALA A 367 2.51 -25.14 -11.21
CA ALA A 367 2.56 -26.25 -12.17
C ALA A 367 2.99 -27.57 -11.49
N ALA A 368 3.98 -27.51 -10.61
CA ALA A 368 4.42 -28.68 -9.84
C ALA A 368 3.35 -29.19 -8.87
N ARG A 369 2.58 -28.29 -8.23
CA ARG A 369 1.53 -28.65 -7.27
C ARG A 369 0.28 -29.25 -7.90
N LEU A 370 -0.10 -28.78 -9.09
CA LEU A 370 -1.34 -29.20 -9.76
C LEU A 370 -1.18 -30.48 -10.58
N GLY A 371 0.03 -31.05 -10.67
CA GLY A 371 0.32 -32.09 -11.64
C GLY A 371 0.33 -31.53 -13.06
N VAL A 372 1.22 -32.05 -13.90
CA VAL A 372 1.48 -31.50 -15.24
C VAL A 372 0.23 -31.49 -16.13
N GLU A 373 -0.70 -32.43 -15.90
CA GLU A 373 -1.88 -32.66 -16.75
C GLU A 373 -3.05 -31.72 -16.43
N GLU A 374 -3.33 -31.45 -15.15
CA GLU A 374 -4.41 -30.55 -14.72
C GLU A 374 -3.98 -29.07 -14.82
N ALA A 375 -2.67 -28.79 -14.69
CA ALA A 375 -2.11 -27.47 -14.93
C ALA A 375 -2.19 -27.07 -16.41
N ALA A 376 -1.94 -27.99 -17.35
CA ALA A 376 -2.07 -27.74 -18.78
C ALA A 376 -3.54 -27.48 -19.17
N LEU A 377 -4.48 -28.23 -18.58
CA LEU A 377 -5.91 -28.02 -18.79
C LEU A 377 -6.41 -26.69 -18.22
N ASN A 378 -6.05 -26.32 -16.98
CA ASN A 378 -6.44 -25.03 -16.39
C ASN A 378 -5.74 -23.82 -17.03
N GLN A 379 -4.56 -24.02 -17.63
CA GLN A 379 -3.88 -22.97 -18.39
C GLN A 379 -4.53 -22.77 -19.77
N SER A 380 -5.23 -23.78 -20.30
CA SER A 380 -6.03 -23.68 -21.54
C SER A 380 -7.41 -23.06 -21.33
N SER A 381 -8.06 -23.30 -20.19
CA SER A 381 -9.40 -22.75 -19.90
C SER A 381 -9.40 -21.35 -19.26
N ALA A 382 -8.21 -20.78 -18.99
CA ALA A 382 -8.00 -19.35 -18.78
C ALA A 382 -7.86 -18.60 -20.12
N GLU A 383 -8.68 -18.97 -21.10
CA GLU A 383 -8.79 -18.44 -22.47
C GLU A 383 -9.36 -17.00 -22.52
N ALA A 384 -9.11 -16.22 -21.47
CA ALA A 384 -9.38 -14.79 -21.44
C ALA A 384 -8.08 -14.09 -21.85
N LEU A 385 -7.92 -13.83 -23.16
CA LEU A 385 -6.83 -13.06 -23.78
C LEU A 385 -5.43 -13.47 -23.29
N ASP A 386 -4.69 -14.25 -24.07
CA ASP A 386 -3.28 -14.57 -23.77
C ASP A 386 -2.43 -13.29 -23.81
N GLU A 387 -2.42 -12.54 -22.71
CA GLU A 387 -1.66 -11.30 -22.55
C GLU A 387 -0.18 -11.56 -22.81
N ASP A 388 0.34 -12.73 -22.42
CA ASP A 388 1.75 -13.07 -22.63
C ASP A 388 2.07 -13.20 -24.13
N ALA A 389 1.14 -13.67 -24.97
CA ALA A 389 1.31 -13.66 -26.42
C ALA A 389 1.39 -12.23 -26.99
N VAL A 390 0.56 -11.31 -26.50
CA VAL A 390 0.61 -9.89 -26.91
C VAL A 390 1.97 -9.29 -26.58
N TYR A 391 2.47 -9.45 -25.36
CA TYR A 391 3.77 -8.92 -24.98
C TYR A 391 4.94 -9.64 -25.69
N ARG A 392 4.78 -10.92 -26.04
CA ARG A 392 5.77 -11.66 -26.85
C ARG A 392 5.87 -11.07 -28.26
N GLN A 393 4.73 -10.77 -28.89
CA GLN A 393 4.69 -10.10 -30.19
C GLN A 393 5.41 -8.74 -30.13
N ILE A 394 5.16 -7.94 -29.09
CA ILE A 394 5.84 -6.65 -28.90
C ILE A 394 7.36 -6.85 -28.75
N ALA A 395 7.80 -7.84 -27.98
CA ALA A 395 9.22 -8.15 -27.82
C ALA A 395 9.89 -8.52 -29.16
N GLU A 396 9.18 -9.23 -30.03
CA GLU A 396 9.62 -9.56 -31.39
C GLU A 396 9.70 -8.31 -32.29
N GLU A 397 8.75 -7.37 -32.18
CA GLU A 397 8.80 -6.07 -32.89
C GLU A 397 10.09 -5.31 -32.54
N PHE A 398 10.46 -5.29 -31.26
CA PHE A 398 11.71 -4.67 -30.80
C PHE A 398 12.95 -5.38 -31.35
N GLN A 399 12.99 -6.71 -31.30
CA GLN A 399 14.15 -7.48 -31.76
C GLN A 399 14.36 -7.40 -33.27
N THR A 400 13.27 -7.32 -34.02
CA THR A 400 13.30 -7.24 -35.49
C THR A 400 13.40 -5.80 -36.00
N GLY A 401 13.24 -4.80 -35.13
CA GLY A 401 13.18 -3.39 -35.51
C GLY A 401 11.92 -3.02 -36.31
N THR A 402 10.86 -3.83 -36.21
CA THR A 402 9.56 -3.61 -36.89
C THR A 402 8.59 -2.82 -36.01
N THR A 403 9.11 -1.94 -35.16
CA THR A 403 8.29 -1.09 -34.30
C THR A 403 7.43 -0.13 -35.14
N ASP A 404 6.23 0.18 -34.65
CA ASP A 404 5.36 1.19 -35.25
C ASP A 404 6.04 2.57 -35.14
N SER A 405 6.77 2.93 -36.20
CA SER A 405 7.57 4.15 -36.25
C SER A 405 6.78 5.42 -35.96
N GLY A 406 5.48 5.45 -36.30
CA GLY A 406 4.59 6.58 -36.02
C GLY A 406 4.27 6.69 -34.53
N LEU A 407 3.91 5.57 -33.90
CA LEU A 407 3.68 5.49 -32.46
C LEU A 407 4.95 5.82 -31.67
N TRP A 408 6.07 5.22 -32.06
CA TRP A 408 7.37 5.43 -31.45
C TRP A 408 7.79 6.91 -31.49
N THR A 409 7.75 7.54 -32.67
CA THR A 409 8.16 8.94 -32.85
C THR A 409 7.31 9.89 -32.00
N ARG A 410 6.00 9.63 -31.90
CA ARG A 410 5.08 10.41 -31.06
C ARG A 410 5.46 10.33 -29.58
N LEU A 411 5.71 9.11 -29.09
CA LEU A 411 6.09 8.87 -27.70
C LEU A 411 7.48 9.42 -27.37
N PHE A 412 8.42 9.32 -28.31
CA PHE A 412 9.77 9.87 -28.15
C PHE A 412 9.74 11.39 -27.95
N ALA A 413 8.92 12.10 -28.73
CA ALA A 413 8.71 13.53 -28.56
C ALA A 413 8.05 13.86 -27.21
N GLN A 414 7.05 13.07 -26.79
CA GLN A 414 6.37 13.24 -25.51
C GLN A 414 7.30 13.03 -24.31
N CYS A 415 8.25 12.10 -24.41
CA CYS A 415 9.25 11.82 -23.39
C CYS A 415 10.46 12.77 -23.41
N GLY A 416 10.45 13.80 -24.27
CA GLY A 416 11.57 14.74 -24.37
C GLY A 416 12.86 14.09 -24.88
N GLY A 417 12.74 13.03 -25.69
CA GLY A 417 13.87 12.27 -26.23
C GLY A 417 14.47 11.23 -25.28
N ASP A 418 13.83 10.93 -24.14
CA ASP A 418 14.25 9.85 -23.24
C ASP A 418 13.83 8.49 -23.81
N GLU A 419 14.78 7.77 -24.40
CA GLU A 419 14.56 6.48 -25.07
C GLU A 419 13.97 5.42 -24.13
N ARG A 420 14.45 5.31 -22.90
CA ARG A 420 13.95 4.30 -21.94
C ARG A 420 12.49 4.55 -21.55
N LYS A 421 12.13 5.80 -21.30
CA LYS A 421 10.72 6.15 -21.03
C LYS A 421 9.85 5.92 -22.26
N THR A 422 10.41 6.17 -23.45
CA THR A 422 9.72 5.95 -24.72
C THR A 422 9.42 4.46 -24.93
N GLU A 423 10.39 3.59 -24.68
CA GLU A 423 10.21 2.12 -24.74
C GLU A 423 9.07 1.65 -23.84
N VAL A 424 9.08 2.09 -22.58
CA VAL A 424 8.05 1.70 -21.59
C VAL A 424 6.67 2.15 -22.04
N LEU A 425 6.54 3.40 -22.48
CA LEU A 425 5.25 3.91 -22.97
C LEU A 425 4.83 3.22 -24.27
N TYR A 426 5.78 2.88 -25.14
CA TYR A 426 5.50 2.17 -26.39
C TYR A 426 4.95 0.79 -26.09
N ILE A 427 5.62 0.01 -25.22
CA ILE A 427 5.15 -1.33 -24.83
C ILE A 427 3.73 -1.26 -24.28
N ARG A 428 3.44 -0.28 -23.41
CA ARG A 428 2.12 -0.12 -22.80
C ARG A 428 1.04 0.22 -23.83
N GLU A 429 1.24 1.28 -24.62
CA GLU A 429 0.24 1.69 -25.62
C GLU A 429 0.07 0.65 -26.73
N ARG A 430 1.15 -0.05 -27.11
CA ARG A 430 1.10 -1.11 -28.11
C ARG A 430 0.33 -2.33 -27.59
N ALA A 431 0.54 -2.72 -26.34
CA ALA A 431 -0.20 -3.80 -25.71
C ALA A 431 -1.70 -3.50 -25.63
N GLU A 432 -2.06 -2.29 -25.20
CA GLU A 432 -3.47 -1.84 -25.16
C GLU A 432 -4.12 -1.92 -26.56
N ARG A 433 -3.41 -1.50 -27.61
CA ARG A 433 -3.92 -1.61 -29.00
C ARG A 433 -4.11 -3.04 -29.48
N LEU A 434 -3.15 -3.92 -29.20
CA LEU A 434 -3.22 -5.32 -29.62
C LEU A 434 -4.31 -6.07 -28.85
N ILE A 435 -4.46 -5.82 -27.55
CA ILE A 435 -5.54 -6.38 -26.74
C ILE A 435 -6.90 -5.92 -27.25
N LEU A 436 -7.06 -4.62 -27.53
CA LEU A 436 -8.31 -4.09 -28.09
C LEU A 436 -8.62 -4.67 -29.47
N ALA A 437 -7.63 -4.80 -30.33
CA ALA A 437 -7.80 -5.43 -31.65
C ALA A 437 -8.18 -6.90 -31.53
N GLU A 438 -7.65 -7.62 -30.55
CA GLU A 438 -8.00 -9.01 -30.28
C GLU A 438 -9.41 -9.15 -29.70
N ILE A 439 -9.79 -8.27 -28.77
CA ILE A 439 -11.17 -8.19 -28.28
C ILE A 439 -12.12 -7.90 -29.45
N GLU A 440 -11.80 -6.93 -30.30
CA GLU A 440 -12.62 -6.61 -31.47
C GLU A 440 -12.69 -7.80 -32.45
N ARG A 441 -11.59 -8.55 -32.63
CA ARG A 441 -11.57 -9.77 -33.44
C ARG A 441 -12.49 -10.86 -32.86
N LEU A 442 -12.57 -10.96 -31.53
CA LEU A 442 -13.44 -11.91 -30.83
C LEU A 442 -14.91 -11.45 -30.78
N GLU A 443 -15.15 -10.14 -30.71
CA GLU A 443 -16.48 -9.53 -30.72
C GLU A 443 -17.08 -9.43 -32.13
N GLN A 444 -16.23 -9.38 -33.16
CA GLN A 444 -16.70 -9.43 -34.54
C GLN A 444 -17.54 -10.70 -34.70
N PRO A 445 -18.83 -10.56 -35.03
CA PRO A 445 -19.70 -11.71 -35.18
C PRO A 445 -19.05 -12.58 -36.25
N HIS A 446 -18.72 -13.83 -35.88
CA HIS A 446 -18.29 -14.80 -36.86
C HIS A 446 -19.28 -14.73 -38.02
N PRO A 447 -18.79 -14.60 -39.27
CA PRO A 447 -19.67 -14.57 -40.42
C PRO A 447 -20.64 -15.74 -40.26
N PRO A 448 -21.97 -15.51 -40.41
CA PRO A 448 -22.95 -16.53 -40.14
C PRO A 448 -22.51 -17.79 -40.89
N LEU A 449 -22.34 -18.87 -40.15
CA LEU A 449 -21.99 -20.16 -40.72
C LEU A 449 -23.02 -20.44 -41.80
N THR A 450 -22.55 -20.94 -42.94
CA THR A 450 -23.47 -21.41 -43.96
C THR A 450 -24.32 -22.54 -43.35
N ASP A 451 -25.57 -22.67 -43.77
CA ASP A 451 -26.47 -23.72 -43.26
C ASP A 451 -25.81 -25.12 -43.30
N GLU A 452 -24.98 -25.38 -44.32
CA GLU A 452 -24.19 -26.61 -44.48
C GLU A 452 -23.14 -26.79 -43.37
N GLN A 453 -22.44 -25.72 -42.99
CA GLN A 453 -21.45 -25.73 -41.91
C GLN A 453 -22.10 -25.84 -40.53
N GLU A 454 -23.23 -25.16 -40.30
CA GLU A 454 -23.98 -25.31 -39.03
C GLU A 454 -24.51 -26.73 -38.86
N MET A 455 -24.88 -27.37 -39.98
CA MET A 455 -25.29 -28.76 -39.98
C MET A 455 -24.13 -29.72 -39.67
N GLU A 456 -22.97 -29.53 -40.32
CA GLU A 456 -21.78 -30.35 -40.09
C GLU A 456 -21.24 -30.19 -38.65
N GLU A 457 -21.17 -28.96 -38.13
CA GLU A 457 -20.67 -28.67 -36.78
C GLU A 457 -21.51 -29.34 -35.68
N HIS A 458 -22.81 -29.50 -35.91
CA HIS A 458 -23.74 -30.03 -34.92
C HIS A 458 -24.26 -31.43 -35.23
N ASP A 459 -23.65 -32.15 -36.18
CA ASP A 459 -24.07 -33.48 -36.63
C ASP A 459 -25.58 -33.52 -37.02
N ILE A 460 -26.07 -32.45 -37.65
CA ILE A 460 -27.45 -32.32 -38.13
C ILE A 460 -27.51 -32.77 -39.58
N THR A 461 -28.45 -33.66 -39.92
CA THR A 461 -28.67 -34.11 -41.29
C THR A 461 -29.99 -33.54 -41.84
N PHE A 462 -30.07 -33.31 -43.16
CA PHE A 462 -31.30 -32.88 -43.83
C PHE A 462 -31.73 -33.97 -44.81
N ASP A 463 -32.94 -34.50 -44.63
CA ASP A 463 -33.45 -35.64 -45.42
C ASP A 463 -34.23 -35.23 -46.69
N GLY A 464 -34.21 -33.93 -47.02
CA GLY A 464 -34.95 -33.34 -48.13
C GLY A 464 -36.25 -32.66 -47.72
N GLU A 465 -36.80 -32.99 -46.53
CA GLU A 465 -38.00 -32.34 -45.99
C GLU A 465 -37.79 -31.75 -44.59
N ARG A 466 -36.99 -32.41 -43.73
CA ARG A 466 -36.77 -32.02 -42.33
C ARG A 466 -35.30 -32.14 -41.91
N TYR A 467 -34.96 -31.39 -40.86
CA TYR A 467 -33.66 -31.44 -40.19
C TYR A 467 -33.70 -32.46 -39.04
N ALA A 468 -32.67 -33.27 -38.89
CA ALA A 468 -32.60 -34.31 -37.86
C ALA A 468 -31.32 -34.19 -37.03
N TYR A 469 -31.47 -34.24 -35.70
CA TYR A 469 -30.37 -34.34 -34.73
C TYR A 469 -30.62 -35.55 -33.82
N GLY A 470 -29.81 -36.60 -33.98
CA GLY A 470 -30.06 -37.90 -33.35
C GLY A 470 -31.43 -38.47 -33.73
N GLU A 471 -32.29 -38.73 -32.74
CA GLU A 471 -33.65 -39.26 -32.95
C GLU A 471 -34.72 -38.16 -33.17
N TYR A 472 -34.36 -36.89 -33.00
CA TYR A 472 -35.30 -35.77 -33.04
C TYR A 472 -35.33 -35.12 -34.42
N ARG A 473 -36.53 -34.75 -34.89
CA ARG A 473 -36.77 -34.13 -36.21
C ARG A 473 -37.41 -32.74 -36.06
N TYR A 474 -36.98 -31.80 -36.89
CA TYR A 474 -37.36 -30.39 -36.83
C TYR A 474 -37.67 -29.85 -38.23
N ASP A 475 -38.63 -28.92 -38.32
CA ASP A 475 -39.00 -28.27 -39.59
C ASP A 475 -38.07 -27.10 -39.96
N LYS A 476 -37.24 -26.61 -39.02
CA LYS A 476 -36.28 -25.51 -39.22
C LYS A 476 -34.90 -25.87 -38.68
N LEU A 477 -33.85 -25.52 -39.42
CA LEU A 477 -32.45 -25.71 -39.01
C LEU A 477 -32.16 -25.04 -37.65
N SER A 478 -32.64 -23.81 -37.46
CA SER A 478 -32.45 -23.04 -36.23
C SER A 478 -32.93 -23.76 -34.97
N ASP A 479 -33.99 -24.57 -35.08
CA ASP A 479 -34.56 -25.31 -33.97
C ASP A 479 -33.73 -26.57 -33.65
N ALA A 480 -33.26 -27.27 -34.70
CA ALA A 480 -32.32 -28.38 -34.57
C ALA A 480 -30.99 -27.94 -33.94
N VAL A 481 -30.41 -26.83 -34.40
CA VAL A 481 -29.16 -26.23 -33.86
C VAL A 481 -29.34 -25.84 -32.39
N ARG A 482 -30.45 -25.19 -32.02
CA ARG A 482 -30.72 -24.82 -30.63
C ARG A 482 -30.81 -26.05 -29.72
N TYR A 483 -31.42 -27.12 -30.20
CA TYR A 483 -31.51 -28.37 -29.44
C TYR A 483 -30.16 -29.08 -29.31
N ALA A 484 -29.36 -29.12 -30.38
CA ALA A 484 -28.01 -29.67 -30.35
C ALA A 484 -27.13 -28.96 -29.31
N LYS A 485 -27.13 -27.62 -29.30
CA LYS A 485 -26.41 -26.81 -28.30
C LYS A 485 -26.85 -27.09 -26.86
N LEU A 486 -28.15 -27.29 -26.64
CA LEU A 486 -28.68 -27.65 -25.32
C LEU A 486 -28.23 -29.04 -24.86
N GLN A 487 -28.10 -30.01 -25.77
CA GLN A 487 -27.61 -31.35 -25.44
C GLN A 487 -26.11 -31.37 -25.18
N ALA A 488 -25.32 -30.65 -25.98
CA ALA A 488 -23.87 -30.49 -25.76
C ALA A 488 -23.56 -29.89 -24.37
N GLY A 489 -24.36 -28.93 -23.91
CA GLY A 489 -24.22 -28.38 -22.56
C GLY A 489 -24.58 -29.35 -21.42
N ARG A 490 -25.36 -30.40 -21.69
CA ARG A 490 -25.73 -31.43 -20.70
C ARG A 490 -24.71 -32.55 -20.58
N SER A 491 -23.92 -32.82 -21.61
CA SER A 491 -22.88 -33.88 -21.57
C SER A 491 -21.59 -33.48 -20.85
N ILE A 492 -21.43 -32.20 -20.49
CA ILE A 492 -20.21 -31.66 -19.86
C ILE A 492 -20.32 -31.58 -18.32
N GLY A 493 -21.52 -31.81 -17.75
CA GLY A 493 -21.74 -31.90 -16.29
C GLY A 493 -21.99 -33.33 -15.85
#